data_AF-A0A954ILT5-F1
#
_entry.id   AF-A0A954ILT5-F1
#
_cell.length_a   1.000
_cell.length_b   1.000
_cell.length_c   1.000
_cell.angle_alpha   90.00
_cell.angle_beta   90.00
_cell.angle_gamma   90.00
#
_symmetry.space_group_name_H-M   'P 1'
#
loop_
_entity.id
_entity.type
_entity.pdbx_description
1 polymer ?
#
loop_
_entity_poly.entity_id
_entity_poly.type
_entity_poly.pdbx_seq_one_letter_code
_entity_poly.pdbx_strand_id
1 'polypeptide(L)'
;MLKDRKRIERQLAVAQQTVDAVEKKLAEGGVTGKKLSRDPQWRHVKADYRQLKRRLLAVAALEQREADAAQRKADKLSGADQASTDE
;
A
#
# COMPACT_ATOMS: atom_id res chain seq x y z
N MET A 1 11.00 3.91 -4.94
CA MET A 1 9.99 4.68 -4.17
C MET A 1 8.80 5.06 -5.03
N LEU A 2 8.76 6.22 -5.72
CA LEU A 2 7.55 6.68 -6.44
C LEU A 2 7.10 5.79 -7.62
N LYS A 3 8.06 5.22 -8.36
CA LYS A 3 7.78 4.29 -9.48
C LYS A 3 7.17 2.97 -8.98
N ASP A 4 7.58 2.51 -7.81
CA ASP A 4 7.06 1.29 -7.19
C ASP A 4 5.66 1.51 -6.64
N ARG A 5 5.41 2.67 -6.01
CA ARG A 5 4.09 3.07 -5.52
C ARG A 5 3.05 3.06 -6.63
N LYS A 6 3.28 3.81 -7.73
CA LYS A 6 2.36 3.88 -8.88
C LYS A 6 2.11 2.50 -9.52
N ARG A 7 3.13 1.64 -9.56
CA ARG A 7 2.98 0.26 -10.05
C ARG A 7 2.07 -0.55 -9.15
N ILE A 8 2.27 -0.50 -7.84
CA ILE A 8 1.45 -1.22 -6.85
C ILE A 8 0.01 -0.69 -6.87
N GLU A 9 -0.20 0.62 -7.01
CA GLU A 9 -1.53 1.22 -7.15
C GLU A 9 -2.28 0.69 -8.39
N ARG A 10 -1.62 0.61 -9.55
CA ARG A 10 -2.21 -0.01 -10.74
C ARG A 10 -2.54 -1.49 -10.53
N GLN A 11 -1.63 -2.25 -9.92
CA GLN A 11 -1.87 -3.65 -9.60
C GLN A 11 -3.05 -3.81 -8.63
N LEU A 12 -3.17 -2.93 -7.64
CA LEU A 12 -4.28 -2.93 -6.68
C LEU A 12 -5.61 -2.66 -7.38
N ALA A 13 -5.66 -1.71 -8.32
CA ALA A 13 -6.86 -1.43 -9.10
C ALA A 13 -7.31 -2.65 -9.92
N VAL A 14 -6.38 -3.35 -10.59
CA VAL A 14 -6.68 -4.58 -11.33
C VAL A 14 -7.13 -5.70 -10.39
N ALA A 15 -6.47 -5.86 -9.24
CA ALA A 15 -6.85 -6.87 -8.25
C ALA A 15 -8.24 -6.60 -7.66
N GLN A 16 -8.59 -5.33 -7.43
CA GLN A 16 -9.93 -4.94 -6.99
C GLN A 16 -10.98 -5.30 -8.04
N GLN A 17 -10.77 -4.94 -9.32
CA GLN A 17 -11.67 -5.30 -10.41
C GLN A 17 -11.85 -6.83 -10.52
N THR A 18 -10.78 -7.59 -10.30
CA THR A 18 -10.81 -9.05 -10.32
C THR A 18 -11.63 -9.61 -9.15
N VAL A 19 -11.46 -9.07 -7.95
CA VAL A 19 -12.30 -9.42 -6.78
C VAL A 19 -13.77 -9.14 -7.08
N ASP A 20 -14.10 -7.96 -7.62
CA ASP A 20 -15.48 -7.57 -7.91
C ASP A 20 -16.11 -8.48 -8.98
N ALA A 21 -15.35 -8.81 -10.03
CA ALA A 21 -15.80 -9.73 -11.08
C ALA A 21 -16.06 -11.15 -10.54
N VAL A 22 -15.17 -11.66 -9.67
CA VAL A 22 -15.35 -12.96 -9.01
C VAL A 22 -16.53 -12.94 -8.05
N GLU A 23 -16.67 -11.89 -7.23
CA GLU A 23 -17.80 -11.74 -6.30
C GLU A 23 -19.13 -11.69 -7.06
N LYS A 24 -19.19 -10.97 -8.19
CA LYS A 24 -20.38 -10.94 -9.05
C LYS A 24 -20.71 -12.31 -9.64
N LYS A 25 -19.73 -12.99 -10.24
CA LYS A 25 -19.92 -14.34 -10.82
C LYS A 25 -20.39 -15.36 -9.77
N LEU A 26 -19.81 -15.30 -8.57
CA LEU A 26 -20.21 -16.18 -7.47
C LEU A 26 -21.61 -15.85 -6.97
N ALA A 27 -21.98 -14.58 -6.90
CA ALA A 27 -23.34 -14.16 -6.54
C ALA A 27 -24.39 -14.64 -7.56
N GLU A 28 -24.10 -14.57 -8.86
CA GLU A 28 -24.94 -15.13 -9.94
C GLU A 28 -25.12 -16.65 -9.78
N GLY A 29 -24.11 -17.35 -9.28
CA GLY A 29 -24.17 -18.78 -8.92
C GLY A 29 -24.76 -19.09 -7.53
N GLY A 30 -25.29 -18.09 -6.81
CA GLY A 30 -25.87 -18.25 -5.47
C GLY A 30 -24.84 -18.46 -4.34
N VAL A 31 -23.56 -18.25 -4.61
CA VAL A 31 -22.48 -18.33 -3.61
C VAL A 31 -22.29 -16.96 -2.96
N THR A 32 -22.93 -16.76 -1.80
CA THR A 32 -22.89 -15.49 -1.05
C THR A 32 -22.59 -15.70 0.43
N GLY A 33 -22.35 -14.60 1.17
CA GLY A 33 -22.18 -14.61 2.62
C GLY A 33 -21.09 -15.58 3.11
N LYS A 34 -21.45 -16.49 4.02
CA LYS A 34 -20.50 -17.49 4.58
C LYS A 34 -19.97 -18.49 3.55
N LYS A 35 -20.70 -18.74 2.45
CA LYS A 35 -20.24 -19.65 1.38
C LYS A 35 -19.15 -18.98 0.55
N LEU A 36 -19.31 -17.68 0.26
CA LEU A 36 -18.32 -16.87 -0.44
C LEU A 36 -16.96 -16.88 0.26
N SER A 37 -16.93 -16.76 1.59
CA SER A 37 -15.66 -16.77 2.35
C SER A 37 -14.95 -18.13 2.37
N ARG A 38 -15.65 -19.20 2.01
CA ARG A 38 -15.11 -20.57 1.89
C ARG A 38 -14.73 -20.92 0.45
N ASP A 39 -15.17 -20.12 -0.53
CA ASP A 39 -14.84 -20.34 -1.93
C ASP A 39 -13.32 -20.14 -2.16
N PRO A 40 -12.61 -21.12 -2.75
CA PRO A 40 -11.17 -21.05 -2.91
C PRO A 40 -10.76 -19.93 -3.88
N GLN A 41 -11.51 -19.73 -4.97
CA GLN A 41 -11.21 -18.71 -5.96
C GLN A 41 -11.32 -17.31 -5.34
N TRP A 42 -12.41 -17.04 -4.61
CA TRP A 42 -12.57 -15.80 -3.87
C TRP A 42 -11.44 -15.57 -2.87
N ARG A 43 -11.07 -16.60 -2.11
CA ARG A 43 -9.98 -16.49 -1.12
C ARG A 43 -8.65 -16.11 -1.75
N HIS A 44 -8.31 -16.68 -2.91
CA HIS A 44 -7.07 -16.36 -3.63
C HIS A 44 -7.06 -14.90 -4.09
N VAL A 45 -8.08 -14.47 -4.85
CA VAL A 45 -8.11 -13.09 -5.37
C VAL A 45 -8.18 -12.05 -4.25
N LYS A 46 -8.87 -12.37 -3.14
CA LYS A 46 -8.92 -11.49 -1.97
C LYS A 46 -7.58 -11.44 -1.23
N ALA A 47 -6.83 -12.54 -1.19
CA ALA A 47 -5.50 -12.57 -0.61
C ALA A 47 -4.53 -11.69 -1.40
N ASP A 48 -4.54 -11.77 -2.72
CA ASP A 48 -3.70 -10.95 -3.60
C ASP A 48 -4.01 -9.45 -3.42
N TYR A 49 -5.30 -9.09 -3.43
CA TYR A 49 -5.74 -7.73 -3.14
C TYR A 49 -5.23 -7.22 -1.78
N ARG A 50 -5.36 -8.04 -0.72
CA ARG A 50 -4.87 -7.69 0.63
C ARG A 50 -3.35 -7.55 0.67
N GLN A 51 -2.62 -8.41 -0.06
CA GLN A 51 -1.16 -8.35 -0.14
C GLN A 51 -0.70 -7.06 -0.80
N LEU A 52 -1.33 -6.65 -1.91
CA LEU A 52 -1.03 -5.40 -2.60
C LEU A 52 -1.32 -4.18 -1.72
N LYS A 53 -2.44 -4.19 -0.97
CA LYS A 53 -2.75 -3.13 -0.01
C LYS A 53 -1.68 -3.02 1.09
N ARG A 54 -1.22 -4.14 1.64
CA ARG A 54 -0.12 -4.17 2.63
C ARG A 54 1.19 -3.65 2.05
N ARG A 55 1.53 -4.04 0.81
CA ARG A 55 2.71 -3.54 0.12
C ARG A 55 2.66 -2.03 -0.09
N LEU A 56 1.49 -1.48 -0.45
CA LEU A 56 1.32 -0.04 -0.61
C LEU A 56 1.53 0.71 0.71
N LEU A 57 0.99 0.18 1.82
CA LEU A 57 1.23 0.74 3.16
C LEU A 57 2.70 0.68 3.57
N ALA A 58 3.41 -0.41 3.25
CA ALA A 58 4.83 -0.52 3.51
C ALA A 58 5.65 0.52 2.72
N VAL A 59 5.31 0.76 1.45
CA VAL A 59 5.95 1.81 0.65
C VAL A 59 5.69 3.18 1.25
N ALA A 60 4.45 3.49 1.65
CA ALA A 60 4.15 4.76 2.31
C ALA A 60 4.93 4.94 3.62
N ALA A 61 5.08 3.88 4.42
CA ALA A 61 5.89 3.93 5.64
C ALA A 61 7.39 4.15 5.36
N LEU A 62 7.91 3.61 4.26
CA LEU A 62 9.29 3.88 3.83
C LEU A 62 9.46 5.33 3.35
N GLU A 63 8.53 5.83 2.53
CA GLU A 63 8.53 7.23 2.07
C GLU A 63 8.52 8.20 3.26
N GLN A 64 7.72 7.92 4.30
CA GLN A 64 7.71 8.73 5.51
C GLN A 64 9.05 8.70 6.26
N ARG A 65 9.64 7.51 6.44
CA ARG A 65 10.95 7.37 7.10
C ARG A 65 12.06 8.13 6.38
N GLU A 66 12.03 8.13 5.04
CA GLU A 66 12.97 8.90 4.23
C GLU A 66 12.77 10.40 4.41
N ALA A 67 11.51 10.87 4.43
CA ALA A 67 11.19 12.27 4.71
C ALA A 67 11.65 12.69 6.12
N ASP A 68 11.38 11.89 7.15
CA ASP A 68 11.83 12.15 8.52
C ASP A 68 13.36 12.17 8.64
N ALA A 69 14.05 11.31 7.87
CA ALA A 69 15.52 11.31 7.83
C ALA A 69 16.08 12.53 7.09
N ALA A 70 15.42 12.98 6.02
CA ALA A 70 15.79 14.20 5.32
C ALA A 70 15.59 15.43 6.20
N GLN A 71 14.47 15.51 6.92
CA GLN A 71 14.21 16.59 7.88
C GLN A 71 15.25 16.63 8.99
N ARG A 72 15.57 15.49 9.62
CA ARG A 72 16.62 15.42 10.65
C ARG A 72 18.00 15.86 10.15
N LYS A 73 18.32 15.57 8.88
CA LYS A 73 19.56 16.08 8.26
C LYS A 73 19.49 17.58 8.08
N ALA A 74 18.39 18.11 7.53
CA ALA A 74 18.18 19.54 7.35
C ALA A 74 18.28 20.30 8.68
N ASP A 75 17.63 19.81 9.74
CA ASP A 75 17.66 20.40 11.09
C ASP A 75 19.08 20.37 11.70
N LYS A 76 19.86 19.32 11.43
CA LYS A 76 21.24 19.24 11.90
C LYS A 76 22.16 20.21 11.16
N LEU A 77 21.94 20.40 9.86
CA LEU A 77 22.68 21.36 9.05
C LEU A 77 22.34 22.81 9.45
N SER A 78 21.07 23.13 9.68
CA SER A 78 20.65 24.47 10.12
C SER A 78 21.07 24.78 11.57
N GLY A 79 21.07 23.78 12.45
CA GLY A 79 21.57 23.92 13.82
C GLY A 79 23.09 24.07 13.92
N ALA A 80 23.86 23.59 12.93
CA ALA A 80 25.31 23.77 12.89
C ALA A 80 25.73 25.18 12.46
N ASP A 81 24.98 25.83 11.55
CA ASP A 81 25.24 27.22 11.11
C ASP A 81 24.95 28.27 12.20
N GLN A 82 24.03 27.98 13.12
CA GLN A 82 23.70 28.89 14.24
C GLN A 82 24.76 28.85 15.35
N ALA A 83 25.53 27.76 15.47
CA ALA A 83 26.55 27.61 16.51
C ALA A 83 27.92 28.21 16.14
N SER A 84 28.14 28.58 14.87
CA SER A 84 29.40 29.20 14.41
C SER A 84 29.30 30.72 14.19
N THR A 85 28.19 31.34 14.58
CA THR A 85 27.96 32.79 14.42
C THR A 85 28.03 33.55 15.75
N ASP A 86 28.17 32.86 16.88
CA ASP A 86 28.43 33.44 18.21
C ASP A 86 29.87 33.08 18.66
N GLU A 87 30.88 33.69 18.04
CA GLU A 87 32.27 33.83 18.55
C GLU A 87 32.83 35.19 18.11
#